data_AF-A0A1G7H4W6-F1
#
_entry.id   AF-A0A1G7H4W6-F1
#
_cell.length_a   1.000
_cell.length_b   1.000
_cell.length_c   1.000
_cell.angle_alpha   90.00
_cell.angle_beta   90.00
_cell.angle_gamma   90.00
#
_symmetry.space_group_name_H-M   'P 1'
#
loop_
_entity.id
_entity.type
_entity.pdbx_description
1 polymer ?
#
loop_
_entity_poly.entity_id
_entity_poly.type
_entity_poly.pdbx_seq_one_letter_code
_entity_poly.pdbx_strand_id
1 'polypeptide(L)'
;MAKRVVSVSLGSRRRDAVAELELLGEKIVLERRGTDGDFQGALCLIRELDGKVDAIGLGGIDLYLVAGGRRYTLRDARRLKEAARKTPVVDGSGLKHTLERRAVGELASLIDWRKTKVLLPSAVDRFGLAEALDEAGARVLYGDFIFALGLPIPLYSLSFLQKLAFLLLPLFTQLPFGLLYPTGKKQEEVQEDWRSRYYLWADVVAGDWHYLRRHMPKDMRGKTVLTNTTTEEDVAFLRERGVRRLVTTTPRLSGRSFGTNVVEALLVALAGRELGEEDYLRYIDQLGLKPQVLDLGEAQ
;
A
#
# COMPACT_ATOMS: atom_id res chain seq x y z
N MET A 1 6.37 27.10 -13.88
CA MET A 1 6.88 25.88 -14.53
C MET A 1 6.08 24.71 -14.00
N ALA A 2 5.81 23.66 -14.78
CA ALA A 2 5.10 22.50 -14.27
C ALA A 2 5.96 21.78 -13.22
N LYS A 3 5.38 21.39 -12.10
CA LYS A 3 6.04 20.56 -11.09
C LYS A 3 6.24 19.16 -11.64
N ARG A 4 7.38 18.54 -11.36
CA ARG A 4 7.74 17.22 -11.87
C ARG A 4 7.98 16.26 -10.72
N VAL A 5 7.25 15.15 -10.73
CA VAL A 5 7.30 14.12 -9.69
C VAL A 5 7.63 12.78 -10.34
N VAL A 6 8.64 12.09 -9.83
CA VAL A 6 9.06 10.80 -10.38
C VAL A 6 9.01 9.72 -9.32
N SER A 7 8.18 8.70 -9.55
CA SER A 7 8.15 7.47 -8.79
C SER A 7 9.19 6.49 -9.33
N VAL A 8 10.31 6.33 -8.62
CA VAL A 8 11.32 5.30 -8.91
C VAL A 8 10.92 4.00 -8.23
N SER A 9 10.58 2.98 -9.01
CA SER A 9 9.97 1.73 -8.52
C SER A 9 10.89 0.53 -8.76
N LEU A 10 11.13 -0.28 -7.73
CA LEU A 10 11.78 -1.60 -7.85
C LEU A 10 10.90 -2.64 -8.57
N GLY A 11 9.61 -2.35 -8.79
CA GLY A 11 8.73 -3.16 -9.63
C GLY A 11 9.03 -3.08 -11.13
N SER A 12 8.23 -3.78 -11.94
CA SER A 12 8.47 -3.89 -13.38
C SER A 12 8.36 -2.57 -14.14
N ARG A 13 9.18 -2.42 -15.20
CA ARG A 13 9.09 -1.35 -16.22
C ARG A 13 7.84 -1.40 -17.08
N ARG A 14 7.16 -2.55 -17.17
CA ARG A 14 5.90 -2.68 -17.93
C ARG A 14 4.79 -1.74 -17.44
N ARG A 15 4.88 -1.31 -16.18
CA ARG A 15 3.94 -0.37 -15.54
C ARG A 15 4.41 1.09 -15.63
N ASP A 16 5.42 1.38 -16.44
CA ASP A 16 5.94 2.73 -16.59
C ASP A 16 4.91 3.59 -17.33
N ALA A 17 4.71 4.79 -16.81
CA ALA A 17 3.66 5.66 -17.29
C ALA A 17 4.01 7.12 -16.98
N VAL A 18 3.54 7.99 -17.86
CA VAL A 18 3.55 9.44 -17.64
C VAL A 18 2.10 9.91 -17.62
N ALA A 19 1.78 10.80 -16.70
CA ALA A 19 0.49 11.46 -16.62
C ALA A 19 0.71 12.94 -16.34
N GLU A 20 -0.04 13.78 -17.03
CA GLU A 20 -0.13 15.20 -16.73
C GLU A 20 -1.44 15.46 -16.03
N LEU A 21 -1.40 16.26 -14.97
CA LEU A 21 -2.58 16.59 -14.17
C LEU A 21 -2.46 18.00 -13.62
N GLU A 22 -3.61 18.62 -13.37
CA GLU A 22 -3.70 19.93 -12.73
C GLU A 22 -4.34 19.75 -11.36
N LEU A 23 -3.64 20.13 -10.30
CA LEU A 23 -4.12 20.04 -8.92
C LEU A 23 -3.78 21.32 -8.17
N LEU A 24 -4.77 21.85 -7.44
CA LEU A 24 -4.62 23.09 -6.65
C LEU A 24 -4.05 24.27 -7.47
N GLY A 25 -4.38 24.34 -8.76
CA GLY A 25 -3.89 25.39 -9.67
C GLY A 25 -2.46 25.18 -10.21
N GLU A 26 -1.83 24.05 -9.88
CA GLU A 26 -0.48 23.70 -10.34
C GLU A 26 -0.54 22.62 -11.42
N LYS A 27 0.22 22.82 -12.51
CA LYS A 27 0.42 21.79 -13.54
C LYS A 27 1.51 20.83 -13.08
N ILE A 28 1.24 19.53 -13.16
CA ILE A 28 2.10 18.49 -12.59
C ILE A 28 2.32 17.40 -13.63
N VAL A 29 3.59 17.06 -13.85
CA VAL A 29 4.02 15.91 -14.65
C VAL A 29 4.42 14.79 -13.69
N LEU A 30 3.68 13.70 -13.74
CA LEU A 30 3.86 12.52 -12.91
C LEU A 30 4.42 11.37 -13.73
N GLU A 31 5.59 10.87 -13.37
CA GLU A 31 6.24 9.77 -14.06
C GLU A 31 6.43 8.59 -13.11
N ARG A 32 6.14 7.36 -13.56
CA ARG A 32 6.57 6.14 -12.89
C ARG A 32 7.63 5.46 -13.74
N ARG A 33 8.79 5.17 -13.13
CA ARG A 33 9.93 4.51 -13.77
C ARG A 33 10.33 3.27 -13.00
N GLY A 34 10.20 2.11 -13.63
CA GLY A 34 10.52 0.81 -13.06
C GLY A 34 12.00 0.45 -13.23
N THR A 35 12.50 -0.42 -12.36
CA THR A 35 13.86 -0.96 -12.48
C THR A 35 13.90 -2.48 -12.56
N ASP A 36 12.74 -3.15 -12.65
CA ASP A 36 12.65 -4.61 -12.78
C ASP A 36 13.41 -5.37 -11.66
N GLY A 37 13.47 -4.79 -10.46
CA GLY A 37 14.20 -5.33 -9.32
C GLY A 37 15.68 -4.94 -9.27
N ASP A 38 16.20 -4.19 -10.25
CA ASP A 38 17.57 -3.68 -10.23
C ASP A 38 17.70 -2.53 -9.21
N PHE A 39 18.28 -2.88 -8.06
CA PHE A 39 18.53 -1.94 -6.98
C PHE A 39 19.63 -0.93 -7.30
N GLN A 40 20.68 -1.34 -8.04
CA GLN A 40 21.74 -0.40 -8.43
C GLN A 40 21.23 0.57 -9.50
N GLY A 41 20.44 0.07 -10.46
CA GLY A 41 19.72 0.89 -11.42
C GLY A 41 18.83 1.93 -10.73
N ALA A 42 18.12 1.56 -9.66
CA ALA A 42 17.31 2.49 -8.88
C ALA A 42 18.16 3.57 -8.20
N LEU A 43 19.29 3.21 -7.58
CA LEU A 43 20.22 4.18 -6.98
C LEU A 43 20.75 5.18 -8.01
N CYS A 44 21.17 4.69 -9.19
CA CYS A 44 21.66 5.54 -10.27
C CYS A 44 20.58 6.50 -10.77
N LEU A 45 19.36 6.00 -10.97
CA LEU A 45 18.23 6.82 -11.42
C LEU A 45 17.87 7.91 -10.38
N ILE A 46 17.84 7.58 -9.08
CA ILE A 46 17.57 8.58 -8.03
C ILE A 46 18.64 9.68 -8.04
N ARG A 47 19.93 9.32 -8.16
CA ARG A 47 21.03 10.29 -8.27
C ARG A 47 20.91 11.17 -9.51
N GLU A 48 20.48 10.60 -10.63
CA GLU A 48 20.30 11.35 -11.87
C GLU A 48 19.18 12.39 -11.75
N LEU A 49 18.11 12.06 -11.00
CA LEU A 49 16.94 12.90 -10.79
C LEU A 49 17.14 13.97 -9.70
N ASP A 50 18.13 13.78 -8.81
CA ASP A 50 18.41 14.69 -7.70
C ASP A 50 18.68 16.13 -8.17
N GLY A 51 17.86 17.08 -7.70
CA GLY A 51 17.89 18.48 -8.11
C GLY A 51 17.25 18.78 -9.47
N LYS A 52 16.67 17.79 -10.17
CA LYS A 52 15.98 17.96 -11.47
C LYS A 52 14.47 17.75 -11.40
N VAL A 53 13.96 17.29 -10.26
CA VAL A 53 12.54 17.04 -10.01
C VAL A 53 12.16 17.53 -8.62
N ASP A 54 10.89 17.86 -8.42
CA ASP A 54 10.38 18.45 -7.19
C ASP A 54 10.27 17.42 -6.05
N ALA A 55 9.98 16.15 -6.38
CA ALA A 55 9.94 15.06 -5.41
C ALA A 55 10.15 13.69 -6.07
N ILE A 56 10.69 12.76 -5.29
CA ILE A 56 10.86 11.36 -5.70
C ILE A 56 10.06 10.46 -4.76
N GLY A 57 9.25 9.58 -5.35
CA GLY A 57 8.56 8.50 -4.62
C GLY A 57 9.28 7.16 -4.81
N LEU A 58 9.56 6.44 -3.72
CA LEU A 58 10.11 5.09 -3.75
C LEU A 58 8.97 4.08 -3.90
N GLY A 59 8.98 3.32 -4.99
CA GLY A 59 7.97 2.29 -5.27
C GLY A 59 8.50 0.88 -5.05
N GLY A 60 7.67 0.00 -4.50
CA GLY A 60 8.03 -1.41 -4.31
C GLY A 60 8.97 -1.68 -3.13
N ILE A 61 9.16 -0.69 -2.25
CA ILE A 61 9.85 -0.82 -0.97
C ILE A 61 9.35 0.26 -0.02
N ASP A 62 9.22 -0.08 1.26
CA ASP A 62 8.91 0.89 2.31
C ASP A 62 10.19 1.38 2.99
N LEU A 63 10.27 2.66 3.27
CA LEU A 63 11.30 3.28 4.10
C LEU A 63 11.13 2.88 5.56
N TYR A 64 9.89 2.88 6.04
CA TYR A 64 9.56 2.54 7.42
C TYR A 64 8.54 1.41 7.50
N LEU A 65 8.83 0.43 8.34
CA LEU A 65 7.82 -0.41 8.95
C LEU A 65 7.44 0.22 10.30
N VAL A 66 6.16 0.21 10.63
CA VAL A 66 5.68 0.74 11.91
C VAL A 66 5.03 -0.38 12.69
N ALA A 67 5.31 -0.44 13.98
CA ALA A 67 4.58 -1.29 14.91
C ALA A 67 4.36 -0.50 16.19
N GLY A 68 3.11 -0.35 16.64
CA GLY A 68 2.78 0.24 17.94
C GLY A 68 3.49 1.57 18.22
N GLY A 69 3.40 2.51 17.27
CA GLY A 69 4.04 3.83 17.34
C GLY A 69 5.56 3.86 17.12
N ARG A 70 6.24 2.71 17.01
CA ARG A 70 7.69 2.65 16.72
C ARG A 70 7.95 2.49 15.23
N ARG A 71 8.84 3.33 14.69
CA ARG A 71 9.31 3.28 13.29
C ARG A 71 10.60 2.48 13.19
N TYR A 72 10.65 1.61 12.19
CA TYR A 72 11.79 0.75 11.87
C TYR A 72 12.23 1.00 10.44
N THR A 73 13.41 1.59 10.26
CA THR A 73 13.92 1.96 8.94
C THR A 73 14.52 0.76 8.22
N LEU A 74 14.05 0.45 7.01
CA LEU A 74 14.67 -0.59 6.18
C LEU A 74 16.03 -0.09 5.64
N ARG A 75 17.08 -0.90 5.79
CA ARG A 75 18.45 -0.54 5.39
C ARG A 75 18.56 -0.19 3.91
N ASP A 76 17.95 -0.99 3.04
CA ASP A 76 18.02 -0.77 1.59
C ASP A 76 17.17 0.42 1.15
N ALA A 77 16.01 0.67 1.78
CA ALA A 77 15.21 1.85 1.51
C ALA A 77 15.91 3.14 1.94
N ARG A 78 16.60 3.11 3.10
CA ARG A 78 17.44 4.22 3.55
C ARG A 78 18.52 4.56 2.53
N ARG A 79 19.19 3.55 1.97
CA ARG A 79 20.20 3.75 0.92
C ARG A 79 19.62 4.40 -0.34
N LEU A 80 18.38 4.06 -0.72
CA LEU A 80 17.68 4.72 -1.84
C LEU A 80 17.33 6.17 -1.50
N LYS A 81 16.78 6.45 -0.31
CA LYS A 81 16.50 7.82 0.15
C LYS A 81 17.74 8.69 0.16
N GLU A 82 18.85 8.20 0.71
CA GLU A 82 20.12 8.93 0.82
C GLU A 82 20.86 9.10 -0.54
N ALA A 83 20.36 8.48 -1.62
CA ALA A 83 20.93 8.66 -2.96
C ALA A 83 20.60 10.02 -3.57
N ALA A 84 19.55 10.70 -3.12
CA ALA A 84 19.27 12.10 -3.43
C ALA A 84 19.59 12.98 -2.22
N ARG A 85 20.26 14.12 -2.44
CA ARG A 85 20.66 15.06 -1.39
C ARG A 85 19.83 16.34 -1.39
N LYS A 86 19.27 16.72 -2.54
CA LYS A 86 18.52 17.97 -2.72
C LYS A 86 17.03 17.73 -2.84
N THR A 87 16.64 16.77 -3.67
CA THR A 87 15.24 16.44 -3.92
C THR A 87 14.69 15.60 -2.77
N PRO A 88 13.51 15.95 -2.21
CA PRO A 88 12.88 15.14 -1.16
C PRO A 88 12.50 13.75 -1.70
N VAL A 89 12.78 12.73 -0.89
CA VAL A 89 12.48 11.33 -1.21
C VAL A 89 11.56 10.75 -0.15
N VAL A 90 10.43 10.22 -0.61
CA VAL A 90 9.36 9.62 0.20
C VAL A 90 8.97 8.24 -0.32
N ASP A 91 8.21 7.45 0.44
CA ASP A 91 7.93 6.03 0.16
C ASP A 91 6.43 5.67 0.25
N GLY A 92 5.58 6.62 0.59
CA GLY A 92 4.16 6.46 0.82
C GLY A 92 3.80 6.24 2.28
N SER A 93 4.77 6.05 3.18
CA SER A 93 4.49 5.70 4.58
C SER A 93 3.72 6.80 5.32
N GLY A 94 3.98 8.08 5.03
CA GLY A 94 3.24 9.20 5.62
C GLY A 94 1.75 9.18 5.28
N LEU A 95 1.41 8.73 4.06
CA LEU A 95 0.03 8.59 3.63
C LEU A 95 -0.62 7.27 4.02
N LYS A 96 0.10 6.14 3.99
CA LYS A 96 -0.44 4.82 4.35
C LYS A 96 -1.09 4.85 5.73
N HIS A 97 -0.34 5.35 6.72
CA HIS A 97 -0.79 5.47 8.10
C HIS A 97 -2.03 6.36 8.26
N THR A 98 -2.10 7.43 7.48
CA THR A 98 -3.16 8.43 7.59
C THR A 98 -4.44 7.98 6.86
N LEU A 99 -4.30 7.57 5.60
CA LEU A 99 -5.40 7.16 4.73
C LEU A 99 -6.05 5.85 5.17
N GLU A 100 -5.27 4.86 5.63
CA GLU A 100 -5.83 3.57 6.04
C GLU A 100 -6.69 3.71 7.29
N ARG A 101 -6.25 4.47 8.30
CA ARG A 101 -7.04 4.76 9.52
C ARG A 101 -8.31 5.51 9.18
N ARG A 102 -8.19 6.57 8.37
CA ARG A 102 -9.35 7.34 7.90
C ARG A 102 -10.33 6.47 7.14
N ALA A 103 -9.84 5.60 6.25
CA ALA A 103 -10.70 4.71 5.46
C ALA A 103 -11.53 3.79 6.35
N VAL A 104 -10.94 3.17 7.37
CA VAL A 104 -11.70 2.33 8.32
C VAL A 104 -12.79 3.12 9.04
N GLY A 105 -12.48 4.36 9.47
CA GLY A 105 -13.44 5.27 10.09
C GLY A 105 -14.61 5.63 9.16
N GLU A 106 -14.33 6.06 7.92
CA GLU A 106 -15.37 6.42 6.96
C GLU A 106 -16.26 5.22 6.57
N LEU A 107 -15.66 4.03 6.47
CA LEU A 107 -16.36 2.78 6.17
C LEU A 107 -17.24 2.27 7.31
N ALA A 108 -17.13 2.81 8.52
CA ALA A 108 -17.99 2.41 9.65
C ALA A 108 -19.49 2.71 9.39
N SER A 109 -19.79 3.62 8.46
CA SER A 109 -21.16 3.89 7.97
C SER A 109 -21.71 2.77 7.08
N LEU A 110 -20.85 1.94 6.50
CA LEU A 110 -21.18 0.89 5.54
C LEU A 110 -20.91 -0.53 6.06
N ILE A 111 -20.02 -0.66 7.05
CA ILE A 111 -19.55 -1.93 7.61
C ILE A 111 -19.65 -1.86 9.14
N ASP A 112 -20.44 -2.76 9.72
CA ASP A 112 -20.46 -2.98 11.17
C ASP A 112 -19.20 -3.78 11.57
N TRP A 113 -18.11 -3.06 11.82
CA TRP A 113 -16.80 -3.65 12.12
C TRP A 113 -16.86 -4.66 13.27
N ARG A 114 -17.65 -4.39 14.32
CA ARG A 114 -17.79 -5.25 15.51
C ARG A 114 -18.36 -6.64 15.21
N LYS A 115 -19.06 -6.80 14.09
CA LYS A 115 -19.60 -8.09 13.63
C LYS A 115 -18.85 -8.68 12.44
N THR A 116 -17.80 -8.00 11.98
CA THR A 116 -17.08 -8.33 10.75
C THR A 116 -15.80 -9.10 11.05
N LYS A 117 -15.60 -10.21 10.35
CA LYS A 117 -14.32 -10.93 10.32
C LYS A 117 -13.45 -10.37 9.21
N VAL A 118 -12.24 -9.95 9.55
CA VAL A 118 -11.30 -9.35 8.60
C VAL A 118 -10.06 -10.22 8.47
N LEU A 119 -9.70 -10.60 7.25
CA LEU A 119 -8.39 -11.17 6.97
C LEU A 119 -7.44 -10.06 6.54
N LEU A 120 -6.30 -9.93 7.23
CA LEU A 120 -5.20 -9.05 6.86
C LEU A 120 -3.93 -9.88 6.60
N PRO A 121 -3.65 -10.28 5.34
CA PRO A 121 -2.58 -11.25 5.04
C PRO A 121 -1.17 -10.82 5.45
N SER A 122 -0.89 -9.52 5.43
CA SER A 122 0.38 -8.93 5.87
C SER A 122 0.07 -7.72 6.75
N ALA A 123 0.07 -7.92 8.06
CA ALA A 123 -0.26 -6.86 9.01
C ALA A 123 0.96 -6.01 9.38
N VAL A 124 2.17 -6.58 9.34
CA VAL A 124 3.41 -5.81 9.57
C VAL A 124 3.64 -4.76 8.47
N ASP A 125 3.32 -5.08 7.22
CA ASP A 125 3.35 -4.15 6.09
C ASP A 125 2.29 -3.03 6.24
N ARG A 126 1.17 -3.35 6.91
CA ARG A 126 -0.02 -2.48 7.02
C ARG A 126 -0.47 -2.31 8.46
N PHE A 127 0.47 -1.94 9.31
CA PHE A 127 0.22 -1.89 10.73
C PHE A 127 -0.81 -0.79 11.08
N GLY A 128 -0.84 0.30 10.33
CA GLY A 128 -1.85 1.35 10.50
C GLY A 128 -3.27 0.83 10.26
N LEU A 129 -3.47 0.05 9.19
CA LEU A 129 -4.73 -0.65 8.94
C LEU A 129 -5.05 -1.70 10.02
N ALA A 130 -4.05 -2.44 10.48
CA ALA A 130 -4.19 -3.42 11.55
C ALA A 130 -4.70 -2.80 12.86
N GLU A 131 -4.12 -1.67 13.27
CA GLU A 131 -4.52 -0.88 14.43
C GLU A 131 -5.95 -0.33 14.24
N ALA A 132 -6.23 0.29 13.10
CA ALA A 132 -7.55 0.88 12.83
C ALA A 132 -8.69 -0.15 12.92
N LEU A 133 -8.47 -1.35 12.38
CA LEU A 133 -9.48 -2.42 12.39
C LEU A 133 -9.68 -2.99 13.80
N ASP A 134 -8.62 -3.14 14.58
CA ASP A 134 -8.68 -3.57 15.98
C ASP A 134 -9.42 -2.54 16.85
N GLU A 135 -9.08 -1.26 16.69
CA GLU A 135 -9.75 -0.13 17.36
C GLU A 135 -11.24 -0.02 16.98
N ALA A 136 -11.59 -0.30 15.73
CA ALA A 136 -12.98 -0.37 15.27
C ALA A 136 -13.75 -1.59 15.83
N GLY A 137 -13.06 -2.52 16.48
CA GLY A 137 -13.61 -3.72 17.12
C GLY A 137 -13.81 -4.89 16.17
N ALA A 138 -13.17 -4.90 15.00
CA ALA A 138 -13.27 -6.01 14.07
C ALA A 138 -12.57 -7.27 14.58
N ARG A 139 -13.05 -8.44 14.19
CA ARG A 139 -12.33 -9.69 14.45
C ARG A 139 -11.28 -9.88 13.36
N VAL A 140 -10.07 -9.39 13.61
CA VAL A 140 -8.97 -9.41 12.62
C VAL A 140 -8.13 -10.68 12.75
N LEU A 141 -7.91 -11.38 11.63
CA LEU A 141 -6.89 -12.40 11.48
C LEU A 141 -5.66 -11.76 10.85
N TYR A 142 -4.60 -11.62 11.63
CA TYR A 142 -3.28 -11.18 11.19
C TYR A 142 -2.54 -12.35 10.55
N GLY A 143 -2.35 -12.26 9.24
CA GLY A 143 -1.96 -13.37 8.38
C GLY A 143 -0.46 -13.58 8.23
N ASP A 144 0.38 -12.81 8.92
CA ASP A 144 1.84 -12.76 8.70
C ASP A 144 2.49 -14.14 8.78
N PHE A 145 2.10 -14.97 9.77
CA PHE A 145 2.60 -16.35 9.84
C PHE A 145 2.14 -17.21 8.67
N ILE A 146 0.89 -17.07 8.25
CA ILE A 146 0.27 -17.88 7.18
C ILE A 146 0.83 -17.53 5.82
N PHE A 147 0.91 -16.23 5.50
CA PHE A 147 1.20 -15.74 4.16
C PHE A 147 2.66 -15.34 3.97
N ALA A 148 3.31 -14.75 4.98
CA ALA A 148 4.72 -14.38 4.87
C ALA A 148 5.64 -15.55 5.24
N LEU A 149 5.35 -16.27 6.33
CA LEU A 149 6.22 -17.39 6.78
C LEU A 149 5.75 -18.78 6.31
N GLY A 150 4.52 -18.91 5.82
CA GLY A 150 3.97 -20.19 5.37
C GLY A 150 3.63 -21.18 6.49
N LEU A 151 3.40 -20.68 7.71
CA LEU A 151 3.05 -21.47 8.89
C LEU A 151 1.53 -21.40 9.15
N PRO A 152 0.84 -22.53 9.40
CA PRO A 152 -0.61 -22.57 9.59
C PRO A 152 -1.09 -22.07 10.96
N ILE A 153 -0.51 -20.96 11.45
CA ILE A 153 -0.76 -20.41 12.79
C ILE A 153 -1.60 -19.13 12.64
N PRO A 154 -2.91 -19.18 12.95
CA PRO A 154 -3.75 -17.98 12.91
C PRO A 154 -3.47 -17.09 14.13
N LEU A 155 -3.39 -15.78 13.91
CA LEU A 155 -3.19 -14.79 14.96
C LEU A 155 -4.34 -13.79 14.98
N TYR A 156 -4.92 -13.56 16.16
CA TYR A 156 -6.06 -12.63 16.36
C TYR A 156 -5.79 -11.53 17.38
N SER A 157 -4.54 -11.43 17.88
CA SER A 157 -4.17 -10.47 18.92
C SER A 157 -3.18 -9.47 18.34
N LEU A 158 -3.61 -8.21 18.23
CA LEU A 158 -2.74 -7.11 17.80
C LEU A 158 -1.57 -6.92 18.76
N SER A 159 -1.82 -6.99 20.07
CA SER A 159 -0.78 -6.81 21.08
C SER A 159 0.29 -7.90 21.02
N PHE A 160 -0.07 -9.14 20.65
CA PHE A 160 0.92 -10.18 20.39
C PHE A 160 1.72 -9.93 19.11
N LEU A 161 1.04 -9.53 18.02
CA LEU A 161 1.72 -9.13 16.77
C LEU A 161 2.73 -8.00 17.02
N GLN A 162 2.34 -6.99 17.79
CA GLN A 162 3.17 -5.84 18.17
C GLN A 162 4.43 -6.28 18.92
N LYS A 163 4.29 -7.16 19.93
CA LYS A 163 5.44 -7.69 20.69
C LYS A 163 6.40 -8.47 19.79
N LEU A 164 5.86 -9.28 18.87
CA LEU A 164 6.67 -10.02 17.91
C LEU A 164 7.39 -9.07 16.94
N ALA A 165 6.69 -8.05 16.44
CA ALA A 165 7.28 -7.03 15.59
C ALA A 165 8.43 -6.30 16.31
N PHE A 166 8.27 -5.96 17.59
CA PHE A 166 9.35 -5.35 18.37
C PHE A 166 10.60 -6.21 18.50
N LEU A 167 10.43 -7.53 18.53
CA LEU A 167 11.54 -8.49 18.59
C LEU A 167 12.19 -8.70 17.22
N LEU A 168 11.39 -8.87 16.17
CA LEU A 168 11.87 -9.34 14.85
C LEU A 168 12.26 -8.20 13.89
N LEU A 169 11.57 -7.06 13.93
CA LEU A 169 11.82 -5.96 13.00
C LEU A 169 13.26 -5.41 13.05
N PRO A 170 13.93 -5.28 14.23
CA PRO A 170 15.34 -4.88 14.26
C PRO A 170 16.25 -5.76 13.39
N LEU A 171 15.95 -7.06 13.28
CA LEU A 171 16.70 -7.99 12.45
C LEU A 171 16.24 -7.93 10.99
N PHE A 172 14.93 -7.98 10.74
CA PHE A 172 14.38 -8.00 9.38
C PHE A 172 14.69 -6.73 8.60
N THR A 173 14.76 -5.57 9.26
CA THR A 173 15.16 -4.31 8.63
C THR A 173 16.58 -4.29 8.08
N GLN A 174 17.43 -5.24 8.48
CA GLN A 174 18.79 -5.41 7.98
C GLN A 174 18.88 -6.40 6.80
N LEU A 175 17.81 -7.14 6.50
CA LEU A 175 17.80 -8.08 5.40
C LEU A 175 17.70 -7.35 4.04
N PRO A 176 18.28 -7.93 2.97
CA PRO A 176 18.08 -7.42 1.62
C PRO A 176 16.60 -7.36 1.23
N PHE A 177 16.18 -6.29 0.55
CA PHE A 177 14.76 -6.07 0.21
C PHE A 177 14.12 -7.24 -0.55
N GLY A 178 14.88 -7.95 -1.40
CA GLY A 178 14.38 -9.09 -2.19
C GLY A 178 14.00 -10.32 -1.36
N LEU A 179 14.40 -10.39 -0.09
CA LEU A 179 13.95 -11.40 0.87
C LEU A 179 12.66 -10.99 1.58
N LEU A 180 12.44 -9.69 1.75
CA LEU A 180 11.28 -9.15 2.48
C LEU A 180 10.06 -8.99 1.56
N TYR A 181 10.28 -8.62 0.30
CA TYR A 181 9.21 -8.30 -0.64
C TYR A 181 9.22 -9.26 -1.84
N PRO A 182 8.05 -9.78 -2.25
CA PRO A 182 7.93 -10.43 -3.55
C PRO A 182 8.08 -9.36 -4.64
N THR A 183 9.20 -9.37 -5.36
CA THR A 183 9.49 -8.41 -6.43
C THR A 183 9.42 -9.07 -7.82
N GLY A 184 9.16 -8.24 -8.84
CA GLY A 184 9.11 -8.69 -10.23
C GLY A 184 7.99 -9.69 -10.52
N LYS A 185 8.30 -10.74 -11.30
CA LYS A 185 7.32 -11.73 -11.80
C LYS A 185 6.57 -12.50 -10.69
N LYS A 186 7.15 -12.61 -9.49
CA LYS A 186 6.51 -13.27 -8.34
C LYS A 186 5.22 -12.58 -7.87
N GLN A 187 4.98 -11.32 -8.28
CA GLN A 187 3.76 -10.57 -7.98
C GLN A 187 2.55 -11.00 -8.85
N GLU A 188 2.80 -11.68 -9.97
CA GLU A 188 1.76 -12.02 -10.96
C GLU A 188 1.18 -13.44 -10.75
N GLU A 189 1.81 -14.27 -9.91
CA GLU A 189 1.38 -15.64 -9.65
C GLU A 189 0.18 -15.69 -8.68
N VAL A 190 -0.81 -16.51 -9.03
CA VAL A 190 -1.91 -16.89 -8.15
C VAL A 190 -1.74 -18.36 -7.79
N GLN A 191 -1.66 -18.65 -6.49
CA GLN A 191 -1.47 -19.98 -5.93
C GLN A 191 -2.64 -20.29 -5.00
N GLU A 192 -3.63 -21.02 -5.53
CA GLU A 192 -4.75 -21.54 -4.75
C GLU A 192 -4.28 -22.77 -3.96
N ASP A 193 -4.12 -22.62 -2.65
CA ASP A 193 -3.63 -23.67 -1.76
C ASP A 193 -4.42 -23.71 -0.43
N TRP A 194 -3.88 -24.40 0.58
CA TRP A 194 -4.50 -24.53 1.90
C TRP A 194 -4.80 -23.19 2.60
N ARG A 195 -4.13 -22.09 2.21
CA ARG A 195 -4.35 -20.75 2.76
C ARG A 195 -5.69 -20.14 2.32
N SER A 196 -6.28 -20.66 1.24
CA SER A 196 -7.60 -20.24 0.74
C SER A 196 -8.69 -20.31 1.82
N ARG A 197 -8.57 -21.26 2.77
CA ARG A 197 -9.53 -21.41 3.88
C ARG A 197 -9.66 -20.15 4.75
N TYR A 198 -8.62 -19.33 4.85
CA TYR A 198 -8.67 -18.08 5.63
C TYR A 198 -9.39 -16.96 4.89
N TYR A 199 -9.35 -16.94 3.54
CA TYR A 199 -10.17 -16.04 2.74
C TYR A 199 -11.65 -16.39 2.88
N LEU A 200 -11.97 -17.69 2.88
CA LEU A 200 -13.35 -18.17 3.05
C LEU A 200 -13.92 -17.79 4.43
N TRP A 201 -13.09 -17.82 5.48
CA TRP A 201 -13.47 -17.43 6.84
C TRP A 201 -13.83 -15.95 6.99
N ALA A 202 -13.22 -15.06 6.20
CA ALA A 202 -13.34 -13.62 6.35
C ALA A 202 -14.53 -13.03 5.57
N ASP A 203 -15.17 -12.01 6.12
CA ASP A 203 -16.20 -11.22 5.44
C ASP A 203 -15.56 -10.10 4.60
N VAL A 204 -14.47 -9.53 5.14
CA VAL A 204 -13.63 -8.52 4.49
C VAL A 204 -12.21 -9.06 4.36
N VAL A 205 -11.62 -8.93 3.17
CA VAL A 205 -10.19 -9.19 2.97
C VAL A 205 -9.52 -7.85 2.73
N ALA A 206 -8.63 -7.48 3.66
CA ALA A 206 -8.01 -6.16 3.70
C ALA A 206 -6.49 -6.28 3.53
N GLY A 207 -5.84 -5.35 2.83
CA GLY A 207 -4.38 -5.29 2.79
C GLY A 207 -3.79 -4.83 1.46
N ASP A 208 -2.57 -5.28 1.17
CA ASP A 208 -1.88 -4.95 -0.08
C ASP A 208 -2.38 -5.82 -1.22
N TRP A 209 -2.74 -5.21 -2.34
CA TRP A 209 -3.29 -5.94 -3.48
C TRP A 209 -2.46 -7.15 -3.90
N HIS A 210 -1.12 -7.03 -3.95
CA HIS A 210 -0.27 -8.12 -4.39
C HIS A 210 -0.29 -9.29 -3.40
N TYR A 211 -0.37 -9.01 -2.10
CA TYR A 211 -0.54 -10.04 -1.07
C TYR A 211 -1.92 -10.69 -1.11
N LEU A 212 -2.98 -9.90 -1.30
CA LEU A 212 -4.35 -10.41 -1.38
C LEU A 212 -4.51 -11.33 -2.59
N ARG A 213 -4.08 -10.88 -3.77
CA ARG A 213 -4.27 -11.58 -5.04
C ARG A 213 -3.58 -12.94 -5.08
N ARG A 214 -2.39 -13.06 -4.48
CA ARG A 214 -1.53 -14.24 -4.58
C ARG A 214 -2.20 -15.53 -4.10
N HIS A 215 -2.98 -15.48 -3.04
CA HIS A 215 -3.63 -16.67 -2.45
C HIS A 215 -5.16 -16.59 -2.47
N MET A 216 -5.71 -15.67 -3.27
CA MET A 216 -7.15 -15.48 -3.35
C MET A 216 -7.81 -16.68 -4.07
N PRO A 217 -8.78 -17.36 -3.45
CA PRO A 217 -9.52 -18.44 -4.09
C PRO A 217 -10.39 -17.94 -5.24
N LYS A 218 -10.90 -18.86 -6.05
CA LYS A 218 -11.86 -18.53 -7.13
C LYS A 218 -13.22 -18.07 -6.62
N ASP A 219 -13.65 -18.54 -5.46
CA ASP A 219 -14.92 -18.14 -4.85
C ASP A 219 -14.70 -17.11 -3.74
N MET A 220 -15.05 -15.87 -4.04
CA MET A 220 -15.04 -14.74 -3.13
C MET A 220 -16.43 -14.11 -2.98
N ARG A 221 -17.49 -14.89 -3.27
CA ARG A 221 -18.87 -14.40 -3.33
C ARG A 221 -19.30 -13.69 -2.05
N GLY A 222 -19.90 -12.52 -2.22
CA GLY A 222 -20.48 -11.73 -1.12
C GLY A 222 -19.46 -10.96 -0.28
N LYS A 223 -18.15 -11.18 -0.48
CA LYS A 223 -17.08 -10.57 0.32
C LYS A 223 -16.78 -9.14 -0.12
N THR A 224 -16.21 -8.37 0.80
CA THR A 224 -15.63 -7.05 0.51
C THR A 224 -14.10 -7.16 0.44
N VAL A 225 -13.48 -6.51 -0.53
CA VAL A 225 -12.03 -6.36 -0.63
C VAL A 225 -11.67 -4.91 -0.31
N LEU A 226 -10.83 -4.69 0.71
CA LEU A 226 -10.30 -3.38 1.10
C LEU A 226 -8.81 -3.32 0.78
N THR A 227 -8.41 -2.53 -0.21
CA THR A 227 -7.02 -2.54 -0.70
C THR A 227 -6.52 -1.13 -1.02
N ASN A 228 -5.25 -1.01 -1.36
CA ASN A 228 -4.63 0.24 -1.79
C ASN A 228 -4.87 0.51 -3.28
N THR A 229 -4.22 -0.28 -4.13
CA THR A 229 -4.09 0.03 -5.56
C THR A 229 -4.62 -1.09 -6.43
N THR A 230 -5.52 -0.73 -7.34
CA THR A 230 -6.11 -1.60 -8.35
C THR A 230 -6.09 -0.95 -9.73
N THR A 231 -5.87 -1.77 -10.74
CA THR A 231 -6.08 -1.50 -12.16
C THR A 231 -7.47 -1.94 -12.62
N GLU A 232 -7.83 -1.71 -13.89
CA GLU A 232 -9.07 -2.25 -14.46
C GLU A 232 -9.06 -3.77 -14.57
N GLU A 233 -7.90 -4.37 -14.86
CA GLU A 233 -7.71 -5.82 -14.87
C GLU A 233 -7.96 -6.42 -13.48
N ASP A 234 -7.50 -5.74 -12.43
CA ASP A 234 -7.74 -6.17 -11.04
C ASP A 234 -9.22 -6.12 -10.67
N VAL A 235 -9.96 -5.11 -11.17
CA VAL A 235 -11.42 -5.03 -10.99
C VAL A 235 -12.12 -6.20 -11.71
N ALA A 236 -11.71 -6.50 -12.95
CA ALA A 236 -12.26 -7.64 -13.70
C ALA A 236 -11.98 -8.96 -12.97
N PHE A 237 -10.75 -9.15 -12.49
CA PHE A 237 -10.33 -10.31 -11.69
C PHE A 237 -11.18 -10.51 -10.44
N LEU A 238 -11.59 -9.42 -9.77
CA LEU A 238 -12.45 -9.45 -8.59
C LEU A 238 -13.91 -9.78 -8.95
N ARG A 239 -14.42 -9.23 -10.05
CA ARG A 239 -15.76 -9.54 -10.57
C ARG A 239 -15.91 -11.02 -10.92
N GLU A 240 -14.92 -11.59 -11.61
CA GLU A 240 -14.91 -13.01 -11.97
C GLU A 240 -14.99 -13.94 -10.74
N ARG A 241 -14.52 -13.49 -9.58
CA ARG A 241 -14.56 -14.24 -8.31
C ARG A 241 -15.82 -13.97 -7.48
N GLY A 242 -16.72 -13.12 -7.97
CA GLY A 242 -17.97 -12.77 -7.31
C GLY A 242 -17.83 -11.83 -6.10
N VAL A 243 -16.71 -11.11 -5.99
CA VAL A 243 -16.54 -10.10 -4.93
C VAL A 243 -17.71 -9.12 -4.99
N ARG A 244 -18.34 -8.83 -3.85
CA ARG A 244 -19.50 -7.94 -3.78
C ARG A 244 -19.08 -6.48 -3.89
N ARG A 245 -17.98 -6.13 -3.21
CA ARG A 245 -17.54 -4.74 -3.06
C ARG A 245 -16.03 -4.65 -3.06
N LEU A 246 -15.50 -3.70 -3.83
CA LEU A 246 -14.12 -3.27 -3.77
C LEU A 246 -14.06 -1.90 -3.11
N VAL A 247 -13.18 -1.75 -2.13
CA VAL A 247 -12.85 -0.47 -1.51
C VAL A 247 -11.37 -0.18 -1.73
N THR A 248 -11.04 1.00 -2.25
CA THR A 248 -9.65 1.46 -2.40
C THR A 248 -9.36 2.62 -1.47
N THR A 249 -8.28 2.52 -0.68
CA THR A 249 -7.88 3.57 0.27
C THR A 249 -7.25 4.79 -0.41
N THR A 250 -6.71 4.63 -1.62
CA THR A 250 -6.25 5.75 -2.45
C THR A 250 -7.29 6.11 -3.52
N PRO A 251 -7.42 7.41 -3.87
CA PRO A 251 -8.31 7.86 -4.94
C PRO A 251 -7.88 7.25 -6.28
N ARG A 252 -8.87 6.88 -7.11
CA ARG A 252 -8.63 6.53 -8.51
C ARG A 252 -8.63 7.80 -9.34
N LEU A 253 -7.51 8.06 -10.01
CA LEU A 253 -7.32 9.15 -10.95
C LEU A 253 -7.23 8.54 -12.36
N SER A 254 -8.11 8.94 -13.27
CA SER A 254 -8.16 8.42 -14.65
C SER A 254 -8.25 6.89 -14.73
N GLY A 255 -9.19 6.30 -13.99
CA GLY A 255 -9.44 4.85 -14.00
C GLY A 255 -8.45 4.01 -13.18
N ARG A 256 -7.30 4.55 -12.74
CA ARG A 256 -6.31 3.85 -11.91
C ARG A 256 -6.08 4.52 -10.56
N SER A 257 -5.84 3.71 -9.52
CA SER A 257 -5.31 4.21 -8.26
C SER A 257 -3.78 4.36 -8.34
N PHE A 258 -3.25 5.49 -7.90
CA PHE A 258 -1.80 5.64 -7.74
C PHE A 258 -1.34 5.09 -6.39
N GLY A 259 -0.11 4.57 -6.35
CA GLY A 259 0.53 4.13 -5.11
C GLY A 259 0.67 5.30 -4.13
N THR A 260 0.61 5.01 -2.83
CA THR A 260 0.76 6.04 -1.79
C THR A 260 2.09 6.77 -1.90
N ASN A 261 3.15 6.12 -2.37
CA ASN A 261 4.44 6.75 -2.64
C ASN A 261 4.36 7.87 -3.68
N VAL A 262 3.49 7.69 -4.68
CA VAL A 262 3.29 8.64 -5.77
C VAL A 262 2.47 9.84 -5.27
N VAL A 263 1.38 9.55 -4.56
CA VAL A 263 0.52 10.58 -3.97
C VAL A 263 1.28 11.36 -2.90
N GLU A 264 2.13 10.72 -2.10
CA GLU A 264 2.93 11.43 -1.10
C GLU A 264 3.95 12.36 -1.76
N ALA A 265 4.67 11.87 -2.78
CA ALA A 265 5.63 12.69 -3.52
C ALA A 265 4.95 13.89 -4.21
N LEU A 266 3.74 13.69 -4.72
CA LEU A 266 2.90 14.74 -5.27
C LEU A 266 2.57 15.84 -4.25
N LEU A 267 2.14 15.47 -3.04
CA LEU A 267 1.85 16.43 -1.98
C LEU A 267 3.09 17.17 -1.51
N VAL A 268 4.22 16.47 -1.39
CA VAL A 268 5.53 17.06 -1.06
C VAL A 268 5.98 18.06 -2.12
N ALA A 269 5.80 17.74 -3.41
CA ALA A 269 6.10 18.66 -4.50
C ALA A 269 5.20 19.90 -4.50
N LEU A 270 3.90 19.72 -4.21
CA LEU A 270 2.95 20.83 -4.05
C LEU A 270 3.34 21.74 -2.88
N ALA A 271 3.74 21.16 -1.75
CA ALA A 271 4.15 21.90 -0.56
C ALA A 271 5.54 22.56 -0.68
N GLY A 272 6.42 22.01 -1.53
CA GLY A 272 7.81 22.44 -1.66
C GLY A 272 8.70 22.09 -0.46
N ARG A 273 8.24 21.18 0.42
CA ARG A 273 8.94 20.72 1.62
C ARG A 273 8.47 19.32 2.04
N GLU A 274 9.24 18.63 2.87
CA GLU A 274 8.74 17.43 3.56
C GLU A 274 7.53 17.79 4.46
N LEU A 275 6.58 16.86 4.55
CA LEU A 275 5.29 17.05 5.22
C LEU A 275 5.19 16.21 6.49
N GLY A 276 4.52 16.78 7.51
CA GLY A 276 4.10 16.05 8.70
C GLY A 276 2.72 15.41 8.55
N GLU A 277 2.30 14.63 9.54
CA GLU A 277 0.99 13.97 9.55
C GLU A 277 -0.19 14.97 9.46
N GLU A 278 -0.12 16.08 10.20
CA GLU A 278 -1.13 17.14 10.13
C GLU A 278 -1.19 17.82 8.76
N ASP A 279 -0.04 18.01 8.09
CA ASP A 279 -0.01 18.53 6.73
C ASP A 279 -0.69 17.56 5.76
N TYR A 280 -0.40 16.26 5.88
CA TYR A 280 -1.04 15.24 5.05
C TYR A 280 -2.55 15.24 5.24
N LEU A 281 -3.05 15.28 6.48
CA LEU A 281 -4.48 15.37 6.77
C LEU A 281 -5.12 16.58 6.09
N ARG A 282 -4.47 17.76 6.18
CA ARG A 282 -4.96 18.98 5.51
C ARG A 282 -5.03 18.82 4.00
N TYR A 283 -4.01 18.25 3.36
CA TYR A 283 -4.03 18.02 1.92
C TYR A 283 -5.08 16.98 1.51
N ILE A 284 -5.24 15.91 2.29
CA ILE A 284 -6.28 14.89 2.10
C ILE A 284 -7.67 15.56 2.13
N ASP A 285 -7.92 16.45 3.10
CA ASP A 285 -9.18 17.19 3.19
C ASP A 285 -9.38 18.16 2.03
N GLN A 286 -8.36 18.95 1.70
CA GLN A 286 -8.42 19.93 0.60
C GLN A 286 -8.68 19.28 -0.76
N LEU A 287 -8.09 18.11 -0.98
CA LEU A 287 -8.26 17.33 -2.21
C LEU A 287 -9.51 16.44 -2.16
N GLY A 288 -10.21 16.38 -1.02
CA GLY A 288 -11.38 15.52 -0.83
C GLY A 288 -11.05 14.04 -1.00
N LEU A 289 -9.84 13.61 -0.62
CA LEU A 289 -9.42 12.22 -0.77
C LEU A 289 -10.18 11.35 0.23
N LYS A 290 -11.01 10.47 -0.29
CA LYS A 290 -11.82 9.51 0.47
C LYS A 290 -11.63 8.10 -0.09
N PRO A 291 -11.82 7.05 0.73
CA PRO A 291 -11.92 5.70 0.22
C PRO A 291 -13.01 5.63 -0.86
N GLN A 292 -12.70 5.01 -1.98
CA GLN A 292 -13.69 4.79 -3.03
C GLN A 292 -14.33 3.42 -2.84
N VAL A 293 -15.66 3.38 -2.91
CA VAL A 293 -16.44 2.15 -2.82
C VAL A 293 -17.00 1.86 -4.20
N LEU A 294 -16.70 0.67 -4.71
CA LEU A 294 -17.23 0.15 -5.96
C LEU A 294 -17.97 -1.14 -5.67
N ASP A 295 -19.29 -1.14 -5.87
CA ASP A 295 -20.08 -2.36 -5.82
C ASP A 295 -19.86 -3.14 -7.13
N LEU A 296 -19.45 -4.40 -6.97
CA LEU A 296 -19.10 -5.34 -8.04
C LEU A 296 -20.13 -6.46 -8.18
N GLY A 297 -21.01 -6.61 -7.19
CA GLY A 297 -22.05 -7.66 -7.14
C GLY A 297 -23.29 -7.39 -7.98
N GLU A 298 -23.40 -6.22 -8.61
CA GLU A 298 -24.49 -5.89 -9.54
C GLU A 298 -23.92 -5.86 -10.96
N ALA A 299 -24.19 -6.92 -11.73
CA ALA A 299 -24.31 -6.79 -13.17
C ALA A 299 -25.74 -6.29 -13.43
N GLN A 300 -25.88 -5.13 -14.09
CA GLN A 300 -27.08 -4.83 -14.86
C GLN A 300 -27.19 -5.82 -16.02
#